data_AF-A0A8T7BUH3-F1
#
_entry.id   AF-A0A8T7BUH3-F1
#
_cell.length_a   1.000
_cell.length_b   1.000
_cell.length_c   1.000
_cell.angle_alpha   90.00
_cell.angle_beta   90.00
_cell.angle_gamma   90.00
#
_symmetry.space_group_name_H-M   'P 1'
#
loop_
_entity.id
_entity.type
_entity.pdbx_description
1 polymer ?
#
loop_
_entity_poly.entity_id
_entity_poly.type
_entity_poly.pdbx_seq_one_letter_code
_entity_poly.pdbx_strand_id
1 'polypeptide(L)' 'GGAVSSISNLKQQKIIKTAQIFMQKFQKPGSHGMRFDALILQQCDDDITVDWIPNAFYADPF' A
#
# COMPACT_ATOMS: atom_id res chain seq x y z
N GLY A 1 7.63 -17.23 0.95
CA GLY A 1 6.87 -16.55 2.02
C GLY A 1 7.69 -15.38 2.50
N GLY A 2 7.44 -14.20 1.93
CA GLY A 2 8.20 -12.97 2.19
C GLY A 2 7.25 -11.86 2.60
N ALA A 3 7.76 -10.67 2.93
CA ALA A 3 6.94 -9.60 3.49
C ALA A 3 5.76 -9.15 2.60
N VAL A 4 5.84 -9.33 1.27
CA VAL A 4 4.72 -9.13 0.34
C VAL A 4 3.54 -10.07 0.64
N SER A 5 3.78 -11.31 1.10
CA SER A 5 2.68 -12.23 1.49
C SER A 5 1.95 -11.79 2.77
N SER A 6 2.49 -10.84 3.53
CA SER A 6 1.78 -10.22 4.67
C SER A 6 0.70 -9.23 4.22
N ILE A 7 0.69 -8.85 2.95
CA ILE A 7 -0.31 -7.98 2.32
C ILE A 7 -1.37 -8.87 1.66
N SER A 8 -2.14 -9.58 2.50
CA SER A 8 -3.23 -10.44 2.03
C SER A 8 -4.28 -9.66 1.25
N ASN A 9 -5.06 -10.34 0.40
CA ASN A 9 -6.15 -9.72 -0.37
C ASN A 9 -7.11 -8.92 0.53
N LEU A 10 -7.42 -9.43 1.73
CA LEU A 10 -8.26 -8.72 2.70
C LEU A 10 -7.62 -7.39 3.15
N LYS A 11 -6.30 -7.37 3.34
CA LYS A 11 -5.56 -6.15 3.71
C LYS A 11 -5.53 -5.16 2.55
N GLN A 12 -5.30 -5.65 1.33
CA GLN A 12 -5.35 -4.84 0.11
C GLN A 12 -6.72 -4.14 -0.03
N GLN A 13 -7.82 -4.89 0.08
CA GLN A 13 -9.18 -4.33 -0.01
C GLN A 13 -9.46 -3.23 1.03
N LYS A 14 -9.00 -3.42 2.28
CA LYS A 14 -9.13 -2.39 3.33
C LYS A 14 -8.35 -1.12 2.99
N ILE A 15 -7.12 -1.26 2.51
CA ILE A 15 -6.26 -0.13 2.13
C ILE A 15 -6.87 0.60 0.93
N ILE A 16 -7.31 -0.12 -0.11
CA ILE A 16 -7.95 0.44 -1.30
C ILE A 16 -9.19 1.24 -0.92
N LYS A 17 -10.11 0.66 -0.13
CA LYS A 17 -11.34 1.33 0.30
C LYS A 17 -11.04 2.60 1.09
N THR A 18 -10.04 2.55 1.97
CA THR A 18 -9.62 3.72 2.77
C THR A 18 -9.09 4.82 1.86
N ALA A 19 -8.23 4.47 0.90
CA ALA A 19 -7.71 5.40 -0.08
C ALA A 19 -8.83 6.01 -0.92
N GLN A 20 -9.78 5.22 -1.44
CA GLN A 20 -10.93 5.74 -2.19
C GLN A 20 -11.75 6.76 -1.40
N ILE A 21 -12.05 6.48 -0.12
CA ILE A 21 -12.78 7.42 0.74
C ILE A 21 -11.97 8.71 0.97
N PHE A 22 -10.65 8.57 1.21
CA PHE A 22 -9.76 9.72 1.36
C PHE A 22 -9.77 10.60 0.09
N MET A 23 -9.65 9.97 -1.08
CA MET A 23 -9.69 10.65 -2.37
C MET A 23 -11.01 11.41 -2.57
N GLN A 24 -12.15 10.74 -2.33
CA GLN A 24 -13.49 11.34 -2.45
C GLN A 24 -13.67 12.55 -1.52
N LYS A 25 -13.13 12.48 -0.30
CA LYS A 25 -13.31 13.53 0.72
C LYS A 25 -12.38 14.72 0.53
N PHE A 26 -11.17 14.50 0.04
CA PHE A 26 -10.10 15.51 0.13
C PHE A 26 -9.50 15.91 -1.22
N GLN A 27 -9.72 15.14 -2.29
CA GLN A 27 -9.10 15.44 -3.58
C GLN A 27 -10.06 16.10 -4.56
N LYS A 28 -9.50 17.03 -5.34
CA LYS A 28 -10.22 17.68 -6.43
C LYS A 28 -10.50 16.66 -7.55
N PRO A 29 -11.64 16.78 -8.24
CA PRO A 29 -11.91 16.01 -9.45
C PRO A 29 -10.72 16.10 -10.41
N GLY A 30 -10.19 14.95 -10.84
CA GLY A 30 -9.06 14.88 -11.77
C GLY A 30 -7.69 14.59 -11.15
N SER A 31 -7.59 14.32 -9.84
CA SER A 31 -6.33 13.82 -9.27
C SER A 31 -6.02 12.38 -9.71
N HIS A 32 -4.80 12.16 -10.20
CA HIS A 32 -4.38 10.98 -10.96
C HIS A 32 -4.00 9.78 -10.07
N GLY A 33 -4.09 8.59 -10.68
CA GLY A 33 -3.58 7.26 -10.27
C GLY A 33 -3.19 7.01 -8.81
N MET A 34 -3.88 6.09 -8.14
CA MET A 34 -3.45 5.56 -6.84
C MET A 34 -2.34 4.52 -7.06
N ARG A 35 -1.20 4.72 -6.38
CA ARG A 35 -0.15 3.71 -6.23
C ARG A 35 -0.09 3.25 -4.78
N PHE A 36 -0.02 1.94 -4.56
CA PHE A 36 0.12 1.35 -3.24
C PHE A 36 1.50 0.74 -3.09
N ASP A 37 2.31 1.34 -2.22
CA ASP A 37 3.67 0.88 -1.93
C ASP A 37 3.70 0.14 -0.58
N ALA A 38 4.73 -0.66 -0.36
CA ALA A 38 5.00 -1.30 0.92
C ALA A 38 6.41 -0.97 1.41
N LEU A 39 6.54 -0.65 2.69
CA LEU A 39 7.82 -0.54 3.37
C LEU A 39 7.93 -1.73 4.32
N ILE A 40 8.97 -2.52 4.13
CA ILE A 40 9.27 -3.66 4.98
C ILE A 40 10.36 -3.22 5.93
N LEU A 41 10.05 -3.28 7.23
CA LEU A 41 10.98 -2.97 8.29
C LEU A 41 11.45 -4.29 8.87
N GLN A 42 12.77 -4.51 8.81
CA GLN A 42 13.38 -5.69 9.42
C GLN A 42 14.48 -5.21 10.38
N GLN A 43 14.30 -5.55 11.65
CA GLN A 43 15.33 -5.36 12.66
C GLN A 43 16.37 -6.46 12.52
N CYS A 44 17.63 -6.08 12.34
CA CYS A 44 18.77 -6.99 12.33
C CYS A 44 19.78 -6.44 13.34
N ASP A 45 19.97 -7.19 14.43
CA ASP A 45 20.75 -6.74 15.59
C ASP A 45 20.24 -5.38 16.13
N ASP A 46 21.08 -4.34 16.08
CA ASP A 46 20.79 -2.98 16.55
C ASP A 46 20.33 -2.02 15.43
N ASP A 47 20.25 -2.50 14.18
CA ASP A 47 19.88 -1.69 13.02
C ASP A 47 18.50 -2.07 12.45
N ILE A 48 17.79 -1.05 11.93
CA ILE A 48 16.54 -1.25 11.19
C ILE A 48 16.84 -1.10 9.70
N THR A 49 16.69 -2.20 8.98
CA THR A 49 16.70 -2.18 7.52
C THR A 49 15.30 -1.86 7.00
N VAL A 50 15.25 -0.98 5.99
CA VAL A 50 14.01 -0.58 5.33
C VAL A 50 14.10 -0.99 3.87
N ASP A 51 13.24 -1.90 3.45
CA ASP A 51 13.07 -2.29 2.05
C ASP A 51 11.78 -1.65 1.50
N TRP A 52 11.93 -0.85 0.45
CA TRP A 52 10.80 -0.17 -0.19
C TRP A 52 10.40 -0.91 -1.46
N ILE A 53 9.17 -1.40 -1.45
CA ILE A 53 8.54 -2.10 -2.56
C ILE A 53 7.53 -1.15 -3.21
N PRO A 54 7.90 -0.48 -4.31
CA PRO A 54 6.95 0.33 -5.07
C PRO A 54 5.95 -0.57 -5.81
N ASN A 55 4.70 -0.10 -5.96
CA ASN A 55 3.61 -0.88 -6.58
C ASN A 55 3.43 -2.28 -5.95
N ALA A 56 3.43 -2.35 -4.61
CA ALA A 56 3.30 -3.60 -3.87
C ALA A 56 2.02 -4.38 -4.21
N PHE A 57 0.97 -3.69 -4.65
CA PHE A 57 -0.21 -4.29 -5.27
C PHE A 57 -0.97 -3.26 -6.13
N TYR A 58 -1.83 -3.77 -7.01
CA TYR A 58 -2.70 -2.98 -7.86
C TYR A 58 -4.11 -2.93 -7.27
N ALA A 59 -4.78 -1.79 -7.41
CA ALA A 59 -6.23 -1.72 -7.25
C ALA A 59 -6.84 -2.00 -8.62
N ASP A 60 -7.39 -3.20 -8.81
CA ASP A 60 -8.15 -3.47 -10.03
C ASP A 60 -9.35 -2.50 -10.08
N PRO A 61 -9.54 -1.79 -11.22
CA PRO A 61 -10.78 -1.06 -11.45
C PRO A 61 -11.89 -2.10 -11.64
N PHE A 62 -12.86 -2.09 -10.73
CA PHE A 62 -14.13 -2.81 -10.92
C PHE A 62 -14.86 -2.32 -12.17
#